data_AF-A0AAE0EKX4-F1
#
_entry.id   AF-A0AAE0EKX4-F1
#
_cell.length_a   1.000
_cell.length_b   1.000
_cell.length_c   1.000
_cell.angle_alpha   90.00
_cell.angle_beta   90.00
_cell.angle_gamma   90.00
#
_symmetry.space_group_name_H-M   'P 1'
#
loop_
_entity.id
_entity.type
_entity.pdbx_description
1 polymer ?
#
loop_
_entity_poly.entity_id
_entity_poly.type
_entity_poly.pdbx_seq_one_letter_code
_entity_poly.pdbx_strand_id
1 'polypeptide(L)'
;MRAVGKNCQLYITDVGCIVRRFALLQVNGWSKIPRNKVETLILRVREKFKLNTKPHVDVAIEEDMKQMYTRWRYTLHQMFIECQTVDQALSNPHVEVDVDDWKYLVELWQDESWKRNPETGVLPSRINTLKSSLDMMKKIRNGLMMMLKRLT
;
A
#
# COMPACT_ATOMS: atom_id res chain seq x y z
N MET A 1 -5.01 2.94 -18.09
CA MET A 1 -4.97 1.93 -19.17
C MET A 1 -4.61 0.59 -18.53
N ARG A 2 -5.58 -0.30 -18.25
CA ARG A 2 -5.35 -1.65 -17.70
C ARG A 2 -5.32 -2.70 -18.80
N ALA A 3 -4.13 -3.16 -19.18
CA ALA A 3 -3.98 -4.34 -20.00
C ALA A 3 -4.69 -5.54 -19.34
N VAL A 4 -5.44 -6.34 -20.08
CA VAL A 4 -6.02 -7.61 -19.60
C VAL A 4 -5.32 -8.74 -20.35
N GLY A 5 -4.67 -9.64 -19.62
CA GLY A 5 -3.87 -10.73 -20.18
C GLY A 5 -2.92 -11.32 -19.13
N LYS A 6 -2.38 -12.52 -19.38
CA LYS A 6 -1.43 -13.23 -18.50
C LYS A 6 -0.26 -12.34 -18.04
N ASN A 7 0.16 -11.42 -18.91
CA ASN A 7 1.23 -10.45 -18.66
C ASN A 7 0.84 -9.33 -17.67
N CYS A 8 -0.44 -8.95 -17.59
CA CYS A 8 -0.90 -7.95 -16.63
C CYS A 8 -0.90 -8.50 -15.20
N GLN A 9 -1.32 -9.76 -15.01
CA GLN A 9 -1.29 -10.37 -13.69
C GLN A 9 0.14 -10.52 -13.18
N LEU A 10 1.06 -10.94 -14.05
CA LEU A 10 2.49 -10.98 -13.72
C LEU A 10 3.03 -9.60 -13.34
N TYR A 11 2.69 -8.57 -14.13
CA TYR A 11 3.05 -7.18 -13.83
C TYR A 11 2.57 -6.73 -12.45
N ILE A 12 1.28 -6.90 -12.14
CA ILE A 12 0.71 -6.48 -10.85
C ILE A 12 1.39 -7.21 -9.69
N THR A 13 1.58 -8.53 -9.81
CA THR A 13 2.23 -9.34 -8.78
C THR A 13 3.64 -8.86 -8.52
N ASP A 14 4.43 -8.64 -9.56
CA ASP A 14 5.83 -8.20 -9.46
C ASP A 14 5.98 -6.77 -8.95
N VAL A 15 5.12 -5.84 -9.40
CA VAL A 15 5.07 -4.48 -8.83
C VAL A 15 4.74 -4.55 -7.34
N GLY A 16 3.79 -5.40 -6.95
CA GLY A 16 3.49 -5.66 -5.55
C GLY A 16 4.71 -6.18 -4.78
N CYS A 17 5.45 -7.14 -5.33
CA CYS A 17 6.69 -7.66 -4.73
C CYS A 17 7.76 -6.58 -4.60
N ILE A 18 7.96 -5.75 -5.61
CA ILE A 18 8.92 -4.63 -5.57
C ILE A 18 8.53 -3.66 -4.45
N VAL A 19 7.25 -3.29 -4.35
CA VAL A 19 6.77 -2.40 -3.30
C VAL A 19 7.00 -2.99 -1.91
N ARG A 20 6.60 -4.26 -1.68
CA ARG A 20 6.73 -4.88 -0.36
C ARG A 20 8.19 -4.99 0.11
N ARG A 21 9.11 -5.21 -0.83
CA ARG A 21 10.53 -5.42 -0.52
C ARG A 21 11.35 -4.13 -0.39
N PHE A 22 10.97 -3.08 -1.10
CA PHE A 22 11.86 -1.92 -1.27
C PHE A 22 11.23 -0.58 -0.91
N ALA A 23 9.90 -0.50 -0.73
CA ALA A 23 9.27 0.74 -0.29
C ALA A 23 9.50 0.94 1.22
N LEU A 24 9.91 2.15 1.59
CA LEU A 24 10.17 2.50 2.99
C LEU A 24 8.87 2.43 3.81
N LEU A 25 8.87 1.65 4.89
CA LEU A 25 7.72 1.52 5.79
C LEU A 25 7.77 2.50 6.97
N GLN A 26 8.95 2.97 7.37
CA GLN A 26 9.18 3.94 8.44
C GLN A 26 8.78 5.38 8.07
N VAL A 27 7.59 5.54 7.51
CA VAL A 27 6.96 6.81 7.15
C VAL A 27 5.45 6.72 7.32
N ASN A 28 4.79 7.88 7.48
CA ASN A 28 3.33 7.95 7.68
C ASN A 28 2.50 7.58 6.44
N GLY A 29 3.12 7.45 5.25
CA GLY A 29 2.43 7.08 4.02
C GLY A 29 3.26 7.31 2.76
N TRP A 30 2.72 6.93 1.61
CA TRP A 30 3.43 7.03 0.32
C TRP A 30 3.95 8.45 0.03
N SER A 31 3.14 9.47 0.30
CA SER A 31 3.50 10.88 0.09
C SER A 31 4.64 11.38 0.96
N LYS A 32 5.06 10.60 1.96
CA LYS A 32 6.18 10.90 2.86
C LYS A 32 7.44 10.11 2.50
N ILE A 33 7.40 9.21 1.52
CA ILE A 33 8.60 8.56 1.00
C ILE A 33 9.42 9.61 0.23
N PRO A 34 10.73 9.73 0.51
CA PRO A 34 11.61 10.65 -0.22
C PRO A 34 11.54 10.41 -1.74
N ARG A 35 11.47 11.50 -2.52
CA ARG A 35 11.27 11.42 -3.98
C ARG A 35 12.32 10.55 -4.68
N ASN A 36 13.59 10.67 -4.30
CA ASN A 36 14.68 9.85 -4.85
C ASN A 36 14.46 8.34 -4.62
N LYS A 37 13.87 7.94 -3.49
CA LYS A 37 13.52 6.54 -3.21
C LYS A 37 12.38 6.09 -4.11
N VAL A 38 11.34 6.91 -4.28
CA VAL A 38 10.23 6.64 -5.21
C VAL A 38 10.75 6.47 -6.64
N GLU A 39 11.63 7.36 -7.11
CA GLU A 39 12.26 7.28 -8.43
C GLU A 39 13.08 6.00 -8.61
N THR A 40 13.83 5.59 -7.59
CA THR A 40 14.57 4.33 -7.63
C THR A 40 13.64 3.12 -7.76
N LEU A 41 12.43 3.18 -7.18
CA LEU A 41 11.45 2.11 -7.32
C LEU A 41 10.81 2.10 -8.72
N ILE A 42 10.48 3.28 -9.26
CA ILE A 42 9.98 3.43 -10.63
C ILE A 42 10.99 2.87 -11.64
N LEU A 43 12.28 3.20 -11.47
CA LEU A 43 13.37 2.68 -12.27
C LEU A 43 13.40 1.14 -12.27
N ARG A 44 13.28 0.50 -11.09
CA ARG A 44 13.26 -0.97 -10.98
C ARG A 44 12.12 -1.60 -11.76
N VAL A 45 10.92 -1.02 -11.68
CA VAL A 45 9.75 -1.51 -12.45
C VAL A 45 10.01 -1.34 -13.94
N ARG A 46 10.47 -0.15 -14.35
CA ARG A 46 10.76 0.17 -15.74
C ARG A 46 11.78 -0.79 -16.34
N GLU A 47 12.91 -1.02 -15.68
CA GLU A 47 13.97 -1.92 -16.13
C GLU A 47 13.48 -3.36 -16.23
N LYS A 48 12.75 -3.83 -15.20
CA LYS A 48 12.22 -5.20 -15.17
C LYS A 48 11.27 -5.49 -16.34
N PHE A 49 10.41 -4.52 -16.67
CA PHE A 49 9.40 -4.67 -17.73
C PHE A 49 9.81 -4.08 -19.07
N LYS A 50 11.03 -3.55 -19.19
CA LYS A 50 11.56 -2.88 -20.40
C LYS A 50 10.60 -1.80 -20.93
N LEU A 51 10.05 -0.99 -20.02
CA LEU A 51 9.11 0.07 -20.36
C LEU A 51 9.84 1.30 -20.93
N ASN A 52 9.15 2.08 -21.77
CA ASN A 52 9.73 3.29 -22.35
C ASN A 52 9.93 4.40 -21.31
N THR A 53 10.74 5.39 -21.65
CA THR A 53 11.16 6.47 -20.74
C THR A 53 10.25 7.70 -20.75
N LYS A 54 9.05 7.61 -21.36
CA LYS A 54 8.16 8.76 -21.48
C LYS A 54 7.59 9.13 -20.09
N PRO A 55 7.47 10.43 -19.75
CA PRO A 55 7.00 10.86 -18.43
C PRO A 55 5.67 10.26 -17.97
N HIS A 56 4.70 10.08 -18.87
CA HIS A 56 3.40 9.49 -18.53
C HIS A 56 3.48 8.02 -18.09
N VAL A 57 4.55 7.30 -18.48
CA VAL A 57 4.78 5.92 -18.03
C VAL A 57 5.20 5.92 -16.57
N ASP A 58 6.03 6.86 -16.13
CA ASP A 58 6.44 6.97 -14.72
C ASP A 58 5.27 7.33 -13.82
N VAL A 59 4.40 8.22 -14.29
CA VAL A 59 3.16 8.56 -13.57
C VAL A 59 2.30 7.32 -13.39
N ALA A 60 2.10 6.52 -14.45
CA ALA A 60 1.30 5.30 -14.37
C ALA A 60 1.92 4.24 -13.45
N ILE A 61 3.25 4.04 -13.52
CA ILE A 61 3.97 3.14 -12.62
C ILE A 61 3.78 3.60 -11.17
N GLU A 62 4.01 4.88 -10.87
CA GLU A 62 3.89 5.41 -9.52
C GLU A 62 2.48 5.25 -8.95
N GLU A 63 1.45 5.48 -9.76
CA GLU A 63 0.05 5.27 -9.36
C GLU A 63 -0.24 3.80 -8.99
N ASP A 64 0.30 2.85 -9.75
CA ASP A 64 0.17 1.42 -9.44
C ASP A 64 0.93 1.06 -8.16
N MET A 65 2.15 1.57 -8.00
CA MET A 65 2.97 1.34 -6.82
C MET A 65 2.32 1.90 -5.55
N LYS A 66 1.78 3.12 -5.62
CA LYS A 66 1.03 3.73 -4.52
C LYS A 66 -0.19 2.90 -4.11
N GLN A 67 -0.92 2.35 -5.08
CA GLN A 67 -2.03 1.42 -4.81
C GLN A 67 -1.55 0.15 -4.11
N MET A 68 -0.46 -0.47 -4.59
CA MET A 68 0.09 -1.67 -3.96
C MET A 68 0.62 -1.39 -2.55
N TYR A 69 1.26 -0.24 -2.33
CA TYR A 69 1.76 0.17 -1.02
C TYR A 69 0.63 0.38 -0.01
N THR A 70 -0.44 1.05 -0.45
CA THR A 70 -1.63 1.28 0.39
C THR A 70 -2.26 -0.04 0.80
N ARG A 71 -2.44 -0.97 -0.15
CA ARG A 71 -2.96 -2.31 0.15
C ARG A 71 -2.05 -3.09 1.09
N TRP A 72 -0.74 -2.99 0.88
CA TRP A 72 0.23 -3.68 1.71
C TRP A 72 0.16 -3.22 3.17
N ARG A 73 0.22 -1.91 3.39
CA ARG A 73 0.07 -1.35 4.74
C ARG A 73 -1.28 -1.66 5.38
N TYR A 74 -2.33 -1.75 4.56
CA TYR A 74 -3.63 -2.19 5.06
C TYR A 74 -3.59 -3.63 5.57
N THR A 75 -3.00 -4.57 4.81
CA THR A 75 -2.81 -5.96 5.26
C THR A 75 -2.04 -6.04 6.57
N LEU A 76 -0.92 -5.31 6.67
CA LEU A 76 -0.13 -5.24 7.90
C LEU A 76 -0.94 -4.68 9.09
N HIS A 77 -1.75 -3.65 8.84
CA HIS A 77 -2.61 -3.09 9.88
C HIS A 77 -3.74 -4.04 10.29
N GLN A 78 -4.28 -4.87 9.40
CA GLN A 78 -5.25 -5.90 9.78
C GLN A 78 -4.66 -6.92 10.74
N MET A 79 -3.44 -7.40 10.46
CA MET A 79 -2.72 -8.29 11.39
C MET A 79 -2.50 -7.66 12.75
N PHE A 80 -2.18 -6.36 12.77
CA PHE A 80 -2.07 -5.61 14.02
C PHE A 80 -3.40 -5.55 14.78
N ILE A 81 -4.52 -5.28 14.10
CA ILE A 81 -5.86 -5.26 14.73
C ILE A 81 -6.25 -6.62 15.33
N GLU A 82 -5.84 -7.72 14.68
CA GLU A 82 -6.07 -9.08 15.14
C GLU A 82 -5.30 -9.40 16.44
N CYS A 83 -4.22 -8.67 16.72
CA CYS A 83 -3.53 -8.74 18.00
C CYS A 83 -4.38 -8.10 19.11
N GLN A 84 -4.44 -8.76 20.26
CA GLN A 84 -5.19 -8.28 21.42
C GLN A 84 -4.40 -7.23 22.21
N THR A 85 -3.07 -7.32 22.18
CA THR A 85 -2.17 -6.42 22.90
C THR A 85 -1.03 -5.94 22.02
N VAL A 86 -0.39 -4.83 22.42
CA VAL A 86 0.80 -4.30 21.75
C VAL A 86 1.97 -5.28 21.88
N ASP A 87 2.16 -5.89 23.05
CA ASP A 87 3.22 -6.90 23.27
C ASP A 87 3.06 -8.12 22.35
N GLN A 88 1.81 -8.56 22.13
CA GLN A 88 1.52 -9.63 21.17
C GLN A 88 1.88 -9.21 19.74
N ALA A 89 1.54 -7.97 19.35
CA ALA A 89 1.89 -7.46 18.03
C ALA A 89 3.41 -7.37 17.85
N LEU A 90 4.14 -6.83 18.83
CA LEU A 90 5.60 -6.70 18.77
C LEU A 90 6.32 -8.06 18.75
N SER A 91 5.75 -9.08 19.36
CA SER A 91 6.28 -10.45 19.37
C SER A 91 5.95 -11.24 18.09
N ASN A 92 5.09 -10.72 17.22
CA ASN A 92 4.62 -11.41 16.01
C ASN A 92 4.76 -10.53 14.75
N PRO A 93 5.99 -10.15 14.34
CA PRO A 93 6.20 -9.41 13.11
C PRO A 93 5.80 -10.23 11.89
N HIS A 94 5.24 -9.58 10.86
CA HIS A 94 4.97 -10.26 9.59
C HIS A 94 6.27 -10.73 8.93
N VAL A 95 6.27 -11.95 8.38
CA VAL A 95 7.47 -12.61 7.82
C VAL A 95 8.19 -11.82 6.70
N GLU A 96 7.46 -10.99 5.95
CA GLU A 96 8.02 -10.13 4.90
C GLU A 96 8.40 -8.70 5.39
N VAL A 97 8.39 -8.43 6.70
CA VAL A 97 8.69 -7.11 7.27
C VAL A 97 9.82 -7.21 8.29
N ASP A 98 10.82 -6.34 8.16
CA ASP A 98 11.89 -6.23 9.14
C ASP A 98 11.35 -5.82 10.52
N VAL A 99 12.00 -6.31 11.58
CA VAL A 99 11.56 -6.10 12.97
C VAL A 99 11.44 -4.62 13.31
N ASP A 100 12.38 -3.79 12.85
CA ASP A 100 12.39 -2.35 13.14
C ASP A 100 11.31 -1.60 12.36
N ASP A 101 11.05 -2.00 11.11
CA ASP A 101 9.93 -1.49 10.31
C ASP A 101 8.60 -1.85 10.96
N TRP A 102 8.47 -3.08 11.46
CA TRP A 102 7.27 -3.54 12.15
C TRP A 102 7.03 -2.77 13.46
N LYS A 103 8.08 -2.60 14.28
CA LYS A 103 8.00 -1.79 15.52
C LYS A 103 7.51 -0.37 15.24
N TYR A 104 8.10 0.30 14.25
CA TYR A 104 7.67 1.64 13.84
C TYR A 104 6.18 1.67 13.46
N LEU A 105 5.71 0.67 12.72
CA LEU A 105 4.31 0.59 12.31
C LEU A 105 3.37 0.41 13.51
N VAL A 106 3.74 -0.47 14.45
CA VAL A 106 2.97 -0.67 15.69
C VAL A 106 2.90 0.62 16.50
N GLU A 107 4.02 1.31 16.69
CA GLU A 107 4.07 2.62 17.37
C GLU A 107 3.20 3.66 16.66
N LEU A 108 3.31 3.76 15.34
CA LEU A 108 2.49 4.65 14.53
C LEU A 108 0.99 4.39 14.70
N TRP A 109 0.56 3.12 14.75
CA TRP A 109 -0.85 2.77 14.93
C TRP A 109 -1.34 2.95 16.37
N GLN A 110 -0.42 3.03 17.33
CA GLN A 110 -0.73 3.41 18.71
C GLN A 110 -0.85 4.92 18.90
N ASP A 111 -0.25 5.73 18.01
CA ASP A 111 -0.32 7.19 18.06
C ASP A 111 -1.78 7.69 17.95
N GLU A 112 -2.19 8.49 18.92
CA GLU A 112 -3.54 9.06 18.97
C GLU A 112 -3.85 9.98 17.77
N SER A 113 -2.83 10.64 17.20
CA SER A 113 -2.98 11.43 15.97
C SER A 113 -3.27 10.56 14.75
N TRP A 114 -2.75 9.33 14.72
CA TRP A 114 -3.03 8.35 13.67
C TRP A 114 -4.43 7.76 13.83
N LYS A 115 -4.85 7.54 15.07
CA LYS A 115 -6.19 7.03 15.36
C LYS A 115 -7.28 8.09 15.15
N ARG A 116 -7.02 9.39 15.08
CA ARG A 116 -8.11 10.38 14.94
C ARG A 116 -8.57 10.51 13.49
N ASN A 117 -9.89 10.59 13.29
CA ASN A 117 -10.44 11.05 12.03
C ASN A 117 -10.02 12.53 11.83
N PRO A 118 -9.36 12.89 10.72
CA PRO A 118 -8.88 14.26 10.47
C PRO A 118 -10.02 15.28 10.32
N GLU A 119 -11.24 14.87 10.00
CA GLU A 119 -12.40 15.76 9.82
C GLU A 119 -13.18 15.97 11.12
N THR A 120 -13.26 14.96 11.98
CA THR A 120 -14.10 15.01 13.20
C THR A 120 -13.29 15.03 14.49
N GLY A 121 -12.00 14.73 14.45
CA GLY A 121 -11.13 14.60 15.63
C GLY A 121 -11.45 13.40 16.52
N VAL A 122 -12.41 12.55 16.13
CA VAL A 122 -12.88 11.39 16.91
C VAL A 122 -12.12 10.13 16.53
N LEU A 123 -11.82 9.28 17.51
CA LEU A 123 -11.28 7.94 17.30
C LEU A 123 -12.34 7.06 16.59
N PRO A 124 -12.07 6.49 15.41
CA PRO A 124 -12.98 5.56 14.77
C PRO A 124 -13.04 4.30 15.63
N SER A 125 -14.26 3.89 15.97
CA SER A 125 -14.48 2.57 16.57
C SER A 125 -13.90 1.48 15.64
N ARG A 126 -13.45 0.36 16.21
CA ARG A 126 -12.94 -0.80 15.43
C ARG A 126 -13.89 -1.19 14.29
N ILE A 127 -15.21 -1.10 14.50
CA ILE A 127 -16.26 -1.41 13.51
C ILE A 127 -16.26 -0.39 12.34
N ASN A 128 -16.12 0.90 12.64
CA ASN A 128 -16.07 1.94 11.61
C ASN A 128 -14.80 1.80 10.75
N THR A 129 -13.67 1.43 11.36
CA THR A 129 -12.40 1.21 10.67
C THR A 129 -12.49 0.06 9.66
N LEU A 130 -13.12 -1.07 10.03
CA LEU A 130 -13.35 -2.20 9.13
C LEU A 130 -14.33 -1.85 7.99
N LYS A 131 -15.38 -1.09 8.29
CA LYS A 131 -16.39 -0.67 7.30
C LYS A 131 -15.82 0.31 6.28
N SER A 132 -15.05 1.31 6.72
CA SER A 132 -14.34 2.25 5.84
C SER A 132 -13.33 1.53 4.93
N SER A 133 -12.67 0.50 5.47
CA SER A 133 -11.71 -0.30 4.72
C SER A 133 -12.36 -1.20 3.67
N LEU A 134 -13.49 -1.84 4.02
CA LEU A 134 -14.31 -2.60 3.08
C LEU A 134 -14.85 -1.71 1.94
N ASP A 135 -15.29 -0.50 2.26
CA ASP A 135 -15.77 0.46 1.26
C ASP A 135 -14.64 0.99 0.37
N MET A 136 -13.44 1.21 0.92
CA MET A 136 -12.25 1.49 0.11
C MET A 136 -11.96 0.35 -0.86
N MET A 137 -12.02 -0.92 -0.41
CA MET A 137 -11.83 -2.09 -1.28
C MET A 137 -12.90 -2.18 -2.38
N LYS A 138 -14.17 -1.92 -2.07
CA LYS A 138 -15.24 -1.85 -3.07
C LYS A 138 -14.98 -0.75 -4.08
N LYS A 139 -14.55 0.43 -3.64
CA LYS A 139 -14.25 1.57 -4.52
C LYS A 139 -13.08 1.27 -5.47
N ILE A 140 -12.04 0.64 -4.94
CA ILE A 140 -10.88 0.19 -5.72
C ILE A 140 -11.27 -0.91 -6.72
N ARG A 141 -12.05 -1.92 -6.28
CA ARG A 141 -12.57 -2.98 -7.15
C ARG A 141 -13.46 -2.43 -8.27
N ASN A 142 -14.31 -1.45 -7.95
CA ASN A 142 -15.19 -0.82 -8.92
C ASN A 142 -14.38 0.06 -9.91
N GLY A 143 -13.37 0.78 -9.43
CA GLY A 143 -12.44 1.54 -10.30
C GLY A 143 -11.62 0.62 -11.22
N LEU A 144 -11.17 -0.53 -10.71
CA LEU A 144 -10.59 -1.64 -11.48
C LEU A 144 -11.52 -2.11 -12.60
N MET A 145 -12.77 -2.42 -12.25
CA MET A 145 -13.80 -2.87 -13.20
C MET A 145 -14.10 -1.82 -14.28
N MET A 146 -14.19 -0.54 -13.91
CA MET A 146 -14.44 0.53 -14.87
C MET A 146 -13.26 0.75 -15.82
N MET A 147 -12.02 0.62 -15.35
CA MET A 147 -10.86 0.71 -16.23
C MET A 147 -10.78 -0.46 -17.23
N LEU A 148 -11.21 -1.65 -16.82
CA LEU A 148 -11.25 -2.84 -17.69
C LEU A 148 -12.35 -2.71 -18.77
N LYS A 149 -13.51 -2.15 -18.43
CA LYS A 149 -14.61 -1.90 -19.39
C LYS A 149 -14.31 -0.83 -20.45
N ARG A 150 -13.29 0.02 -20.24
CA ARG A 150 -12.89 1.08 -21.20
C ARG A 150 -11.80 0.62 -22.17
N LEU A 151 -11.40 -0.66 -22.13
CA LEU A 151 -10.31 -1.23 -22.92
C LEU A 151 -10.76 -2.44 -23.77
N THR A 152 -12.08 -2.66 -23.81
CA THR A 152 -12.83 -3.55 -24.70
C THR A 152 -13.83 -2.70 -25.46
#